data_AF-A0A267TA17-F1
#
_entry.id   AF-A0A267TA17-F1
#
_cell.length_a   1.000
_cell.length_b   1.000
_cell.length_c   1.000
_cell.angle_alpha   90.00
_cell.angle_beta   90.00
_cell.angle_gamma   90.00
#
_symmetry.space_group_name_H-M   'P 1'
#
loop_
_entity.id
_entity.type
_entity.pdbx_description
1 polymer ?
#
loop_
_entity_poly.entity_id
_entity_poly.type
_entity_poly.pdbx_seq_one_letter_code
_entity_poly.pdbx_strand_id
1 'polypeptide(L)'
;MKMMKKTLGAFAFIAALCFSLTTSAQFGGGPPQGGGGGMRPDFEGRTPEPPDPEKMVEQEVKWMKKKLKLNPDQVDRVTDISTKYALAQTDFMQKQMRSRARNTSEDGRPSEKDMQKNREIMDKLMKDKDREMSEVLTAAQYEKYLKRREDMRKSSQQYQQSRGGGFDGPPGGGGFSRGGGSF
;
A
#
# COMPACT_ATOMS: atom_id res chain seq x y z
N MET A 1 29.55 -9.44 54.51
CA MET A 1 29.19 -9.48 53.06
C MET A 1 28.03 -10.46 52.89
N LYS A 2 26.85 -9.97 52.51
CA LYS A 2 25.63 -10.78 52.34
C LYS A 2 25.60 -11.35 50.91
N MET A 3 25.68 -12.66 50.78
CA MET A 3 25.52 -13.40 49.52
C MET A 3 24.04 -13.51 49.18
N MET A 4 23.56 -12.79 48.15
CA MET A 4 22.22 -12.97 47.59
C MET A 4 22.25 -14.06 46.52
N LYS A 5 21.52 -15.14 46.81
CA LYS A 5 21.25 -16.28 45.92
C LYS A 5 20.28 -15.82 44.83
N LYS A 6 20.70 -15.89 43.56
CA LYS A 6 19.83 -15.66 42.39
C LYS A 6 19.00 -16.92 42.15
N THR A 7 17.71 -16.86 42.47
CA THR A 7 16.74 -17.91 42.19
C THR A 7 16.29 -17.84 40.72
N LEU A 8 16.56 -18.93 40.00
CA LEU A 8 15.87 -19.33 38.77
C LEU A 8 14.36 -19.46 39.02
N GLY A 9 13.55 -18.97 38.09
CA GLY A 9 12.13 -19.33 37.94
C GLY A 9 11.74 -19.09 36.48
N ALA A 10 11.89 -20.09 35.61
CA ALA A 10 10.92 -21.15 35.31
C ALA A 10 9.79 -20.69 34.39
N PHE A 11 9.90 -21.13 33.14
CA PHE A 11 8.89 -21.13 32.10
C PHE A 11 7.57 -21.74 32.60
N ALA A 12 6.45 -21.09 32.28
CA ALA A 12 5.14 -21.74 32.21
C ALA A 12 4.46 -21.34 30.90
N PHE A 13 4.54 -22.25 29.94
CA PHE A 13 3.67 -22.34 28.77
C PHE A 13 2.27 -22.71 29.26
N ILE A 14 1.27 -21.86 29.02
CA ILE A 14 -0.14 -22.28 29.07
C ILE A 14 -0.77 -21.92 27.73
N ALA A 15 -0.94 -22.97 26.93
CA ALA A 15 -1.86 -23.03 25.81
C ALA A 15 -3.27 -23.28 26.36
N ALA A 16 -4.27 -22.53 25.87
CA ALA A 16 -5.61 -23.01 25.49
C ALA A 16 -6.62 -21.85 25.34
N LEU A 17 -7.60 -22.08 24.46
CA LEU A 17 -8.88 -21.38 24.29
C LEU A 17 -8.81 -20.02 23.53
N CYS A 18 -9.57 -19.73 22.48
CA CYS A 18 -10.68 -20.41 21.83
C CYS A 18 -10.72 -20.00 20.35
N PHE A 19 -10.87 -21.01 19.49
CA PHE A 19 -11.28 -20.89 18.10
C PHE A 19 -12.77 -20.52 18.09
N SER A 20 -13.12 -19.33 17.61
CA SER A 20 -14.49 -19.02 17.18
C SER A 20 -14.45 -18.68 15.70
N LEU A 21 -14.63 -19.72 14.88
CA LEU A 21 -15.06 -19.65 13.50
C LEU A 21 -16.50 -19.12 13.48
N THR A 22 -16.71 -17.86 13.11
CA THR A 22 -18.00 -17.41 12.59
C THR A 22 -17.94 -17.45 11.07
N THR A 23 -18.36 -18.59 10.54
CA THR A 23 -18.81 -18.77 9.16
C THR A 23 -20.19 -18.13 9.03
N SER A 24 -20.30 -16.97 8.38
CA SER A 24 -21.54 -16.51 7.77
C SER A 24 -21.48 -16.80 6.27
N ALA A 25 -21.96 -17.99 5.93
CA ALA A 25 -22.44 -18.30 4.59
C ALA A 25 -23.66 -17.40 4.31
N GLN A 26 -23.52 -16.46 3.39
CA GLN A 26 -24.67 -15.89 2.69
C GLN A 26 -24.73 -16.49 1.29
N PHE A 27 -25.41 -17.63 1.26
CA PHE A 27 -25.90 -18.29 0.08
C PHE A 27 -27.19 -17.57 -0.33
N GLY A 28 -27.23 -16.96 -1.51
CA GLY A 28 -28.48 -16.40 -2.05
C GLY A 28 -28.27 -15.21 -2.98
N GLY A 29 -28.27 -15.47 -4.28
CA GLY A 29 -28.35 -14.44 -5.32
C GLY A 29 -27.41 -14.74 -6.48
N GLY A 30 -27.93 -15.40 -7.50
CA GLY A 30 -27.18 -15.81 -8.69
C GLY A 30 -26.46 -14.67 -9.43
N PRO A 31 -25.59 -15.02 -10.39
CA PRO A 31 -24.74 -14.06 -11.06
C PRO A 31 -25.57 -13.19 -12.01
N PRO A 32 -25.45 -11.86 -12.00
CA PRO A 32 -25.67 -11.11 -13.21
C PRO A 32 -24.46 -11.34 -14.12
N GLN A 33 -24.61 -12.35 -14.96
CA GLN A 33 -24.39 -12.29 -16.40
C GLN A 33 -23.72 -11.00 -16.88
N GLY A 34 -22.57 -11.15 -17.53
CA GLY A 34 -21.81 -10.06 -18.10
C GLY A 34 -22.62 -9.19 -19.06
N GLY A 35 -22.14 -7.96 -19.23
CA GLY A 35 -22.68 -7.04 -20.22
C GLY A 35 -22.48 -5.60 -19.78
N GLY A 36 -21.73 -4.85 -20.59
CA GLY A 36 -21.79 -3.40 -20.58
C GLY A 36 -20.70 -2.74 -19.77
N GLY A 37 -19.72 -2.20 -20.49
CA GLY A 37 -19.09 -0.95 -20.11
C GLY A 37 -20.18 0.12 -20.00
N GLY A 38 -20.78 0.20 -18.81
CA GLY A 38 -21.62 1.31 -18.38
C GLY A 38 -20.78 2.15 -17.45
N MET A 39 -20.33 3.30 -17.95
CA MET A 39 -19.86 4.39 -17.10
C MET A 39 -20.88 4.60 -15.98
N ARG A 40 -20.45 4.42 -14.73
CA ARG A 40 -21.21 4.90 -13.58
C ARG A 40 -21.36 6.43 -13.73
N PRO A 41 -22.57 7.00 -13.68
CA PRO A 41 -22.75 8.46 -13.83
C PRO A 41 -22.21 9.29 -12.65
N ASP A 42 -21.76 8.66 -11.56
CA ASP A 42 -21.31 9.32 -10.32
C ASP A 42 -19.79 9.36 -10.13
N PHE A 43 -18.98 9.12 -11.16
CA PHE A 43 -17.53 9.36 -11.08
C PHE A 43 -17.19 10.78 -11.53
N GLU A 44 -17.74 11.78 -10.83
CA GLU A 44 -17.23 13.15 -10.88
C GLU A 44 -15.77 13.13 -10.42
N GLY A 45 -14.83 13.13 -11.37
CA GLY A 45 -13.56 13.89 -11.35
C GLY A 45 -12.69 13.95 -10.09
N ARG A 46 -12.91 13.14 -9.05
CA ARG A 46 -12.13 13.18 -7.81
C ARG A 46 -10.80 12.52 -8.09
N THR A 47 -9.82 13.36 -8.39
CA THR A 47 -8.40 13.02 -8.27
C THR A 47 -8.23 12.34 -6.90
N PRO A 48 -7.67 11.11 -6.82
CA PRO A 48 -7.50 10.43 -5.55
C PRO A 48 -6.74 11.35 -4.59
N GLU A 49 -7.34 11.66 -3.44
CA GLU A 49 -6.64 12.42 -2.41
C GLU A 49 -5.41 11.61 -1.96
N PRO A 50 -4.28 12.29 -1.67
CA PRO A 50 -3.12 11.61 -1.13
C PRO A 50 -3.51 10.89 0.16
N PRO A 51 -2.96 9.69 0.42
CA PRO A 51 -3.23 8.97 1.64
C PRO A 51 -2.84 9.81 2.86
N ASP A 52 -3.70 9.75 3.89
CA ASP A 52 -3.51 10.42 5.16
C ASP A 52 -2.21 9.92 5.84
N PRO A 53 -1.24 10.81 6.11
CA PRO A 53 0.06 10.42 6.66
C PRO A 53 -0.08 9.75 8.04
N GLU A 54 -1.03 10.16 8.86
CA GLU A 54 -1.21 9.59 10.21
C GLU A 54 -1.62 8.12 10.11
N LYS A 55 -2.56 7.80 9.21
CA LYS A 55 -2.99 6.41 8.96
C LYS A 55 -1.87 5.56 8.39
N MET A 56 -1.00 6.12 7.55
CA MET A 56 0.16 5.40 7.03
C MET A 56 1.11 5.00 8.17
N VAL A 57 1.41 5.94 9.06
CA VAL A 57 2.26 5.73 10.24
C VAL A 57 1.63 4.69 11.17
N GLU A 58 0.36 4.83 11.50
CA GLU A 58 -0.34 3.90 12.39
C GLU A 58 -0.29 2.47 11.86
N GLN A 59 -0.57 2.25 10.57
CA GLN A 59 -0.54 0.92 9.96
C GLN A 59 0.88 0.33 9.95
N GLU A 60 1.88 1.16 9.67
CA GLU A 60 3.27 0.76 9.68
C GLU A 60 3.72 0.34 11.09
N VAL A 61 3.55 1.23 12.06
CA VAL A 61 3.92 1.03 13.47
C VAL A 61 3.16 -0.14 14.06
N LYS A 62 1.85 -0.28 13.79
CA LYS A 62 1.04 -1.42 14.25
C LYS A 62 1.59 -2.74 13.74
N TRP A 63 1.99 -2.81 12.47
CA TRP A 63 2.64 -4.00 11.94
C TRP A 63 4.00 -4.24 12.60
N MET A 64 4.83 -3.20 12.78
CA MET A 64 6.15 -3.35 13.38
C MET A 64 6.06 -3.84 14.83
N LYS A 65 5.16 -3.25 15.64
CA LYS A 65 4.85 -3.73 17.00
C LYS A 65 4.48 -5.21 17.00
N LYS A 66 3.59 -5.64 16.09
CA LYS A 66 3.09 -7.02 16.03
C LYS A 66 4.13 -8.03 15.51
N LYS A 67 4.90 -7.67 14.48
CA LYS A 67 5.78 -8.61 13.76
C LYS A 67 7.25 -8.55 14.19
N LEU A 68 7.72 -7.38 14.58
CA LEU A 68 9.10 -7.16 15.05
C LEU A 68 9.21 -7.20 16.58
N LYS A 69 8.08 -7.17 17.30
CA LYS A 69 8.03 -7.17 18.77
C LYS A 69 8.90 -6.06 19.36
N LEU A 70 8.66 -4.83 18.89
CA LEU A 70 9.40 -3.65 19.33
C LEU A 70 9.21 -3.39 20.82
N ASN A 71 10.26 -2.95 21.50
CA ASN A 71 10.17 -2.40 22.86
C ASN A 71 9.59 -0.97 22.82
N PRO A 72 9.15 -0.39 23.96
CA PRO A 72 8.56 0.95 23.99
C PRO A 72 9.45 2.04 23.39
N ASP A 73 10.74 2.06 23.76
CA ASP A 73 11.69 3.06 23.24
C ASP A 73 11.87 2.98 21.71
N GLN A 74 11.86 1.77 21.16
CA GLN A 74 11.90 1.54 19.71
C GLN A 74 10.60 1.99 19.06
N VAL A 75 9.45 1.77 19.69
CA VAL A 75 8.16 2.20 19.14
C VAL A 75 8.12 3.70 18.94
N ASP A 76 8.56 4.48 19.94
CA ASP A 76 8.54 5.93 19.85
C ASP A 76 9.46 6.41 18.72
N ARG A 77 10.71 5.94 18.67
CA ARG A 77 11.66 6.28 17.60
C ARG A 77 11.18 5.85 16.21
N VAL A 78 10.62 4.65 16.09
CA VAL A 78 10.04 4.16 14.82
C VAL A 78 8.86 5.02 14.39
N THR A 79 8.04 5.47 15.34
CA THR A 79 6.90 6.36 15.06
C THR A 79 7.37 7.71 14.57
N ASP A 80 8.40 8.28 15.19
CA ASP A 80 9.01 9.56 14.76
C ASP A 80 9.59 9.46 13.35
N ILE A 81 10.38 8.42 13.08
CA ILE A 81 10.95 8.15 11.75
C ILE A 81 9.81 7.96 10.74
N SER A 82 8.81 7.14 11.05
CA SER A 82 7.70 6.87 10.13
C SER A 82 6.90 8.14 9.83
N THR A 83 6.65 8.98 10.84
CA THR A 83 5.94 10.26 10.70
C THR A 83 6.71 11.23 9.82
N LYS A 84 8.00 11.43 10.11
CA LYS A 84 8.88 12.31 9.33
C LYS A 84 8.83 11.96 7.84
N TYR A 85 8.97 10.67 7.53
CA TYR A 85 9.03 10.21 6.13
C TYR A 85 7.65 10.12 5.47
N ALA A 86 6.57 9.82 6.21
CA ALA A 86 5.21 9.88 5.68
C ALA A 86 4.81 11.30 5.30
N LEU A 87 5.12 12.29 6.16
CA LEU A 87 4.89 13.71 5.86
C LEU A 87 5.67 14.16 4.64
N ALA A 88 6.97 13.81 4.55
CA ALA A 88 7.79 14.14 3.40
C ALA A 88 7.28 13.50 2.10
N GLN A 89 6.81 12.26 2.17
CA GLN A 89 6.24 11.55 1.02
C GLN A 89 4.93 12.21 0.57
N THR A 90 4.03 12.55 1.50
CA THR A 90 2.74 13.19 1.21
C THR A 90 2.93 14.60 0.67
N ASP A 91 3.82 15.41 1.26
CA ASP A 91 4.16 16.74 0.76
C ASP A 91 4.72 16.68 -0.67
N PHE A 92 5.62 15.73 -0.94
CA PHE A 92 6.14 15.52 -2.29
C PHE A 92 5.02 15.13 -3.28
N MET A 93 4.13 14.20 -2.92
CA MET A 93 2.99 13.82 -3.76
C MET A 93 2.00 14.98 -3.97
N GLN A 94 1.76 15.80 -2.96
CA GLN A 94 0.89 16.97 -3.08
C GLN A 94 1.50 18.03 -4.00
N LYS A 95 2.82 18.27 -3.88
CA LYS A 95 3.56 19.14 -4.79
C LYS A 95 3.50 18.64 -6.23
N GLN A 96 3.69 17.34 -6.45
CA GLN A 96 3.51 16.71 -7.77
C GLN A 96 2.12 16.98 -8.35
N MET A 97 1.07 16.75 -7.57
CA MET A 97 -0.31 16.95 -8.02
C MET A 97 -0.59 18.41 -8.36
N ARG A 98 -0.15 19.34 -7.51
CA ARG A 98 -0.28 20.79 -7.75
C ARG A 98 0.51 21.24 -8.99
N SER A 99 1.71 20.71 -9.20
CA SER A 99 2.51 21.01 -10.39
C SER A 99 1.85 20.49 -11.66
N ARG A 100 1.27 19.28 -11.64
CA ARG A 100 0.51 18.76 -12.79
C ARG A 100 -0.71 19.60 -13.10
N ALA A 101 -1.47 20.02 -12.09
CA ALA A 101 -2.63 20.89 -12.27
C ALA A 101 -2.29 22.26 -12.89
N ARG A 102 -1.03 22.72 -12.78
CA ARG A 102 -0.56 24.01 -13.33
C ARG A 102 0.17 23.87 -14.66
N ASN A 103 0.85 22.75 -14.90
CA ASN A 103 1.77 22.53 -16.01
C ASN A 103 1.37 21.30 -16.84
N THR A 104 0.07 21.10 -17.10
CA THR A 104 -0.37 20.03 -18.01
C THR A 104 0.20 20.29 -19.40
N SER A 105 1.05 19.38 -19.85
CA SER A 105 1.20 19.08 -21.28
C SER A 105 -0.17 18.78 -21.88
N GLU A 106 -0.32 18.92 -23.20
CA GLU A 106 -1.58 18.69 -23.92
C GLU A 106 -2.21 17.32 -23.57
N ASP A 107 -1.38 16.34 -23.18
CA ASP A 107 -1.76 14.97 -22.82
C ASP A 107 -1.86 14.71 -21.30
N GLY A 108 -1.58 15.72 -20.45
CA GLY A 108 -1.64 15.62 -18.98
C GLY A 108 -0.62 14.67 -18.32
N ARG A 109 0.36 14.15 -19.07
CA ARG A 109 1.39 13.23 -18.57
C ARG A 109 2.70 13.94 -18.21
N PRO A 110 3.34 13.60 -17.06
CA PRO A 110 4.67 14.09 -16.73
C PRO A 110 5.70 13.68 -17.79
N SER A 111 6.67 14.56 -18.06
CA SER A 111 7.79 14.22 -18.95
C SER A 111 8.62 13.05 -18.40
N GLU A 112 9.33 12.31 -19.26
CA GLU A 112 10.23 11.24 -18.82
C GLU A 112 11.27 11.72 -17.82
N LYS A 113 11.83 12.91 -18.07
CA LYS A 113 12.80 13.55 -17.17
C LYS A 113 12.20 13.84 -15.80
N ASP A 114 10.95 14.33 -15.75
CA ASP A 114 10.26 14.54 -14.49
C ASP A 114 10.00 13.21 -13.79
N MET A 115 9.52 12.19 -14.52
CA MET A 115 9.30 10.85 -13.96
C MET A 115 10.58 10.27 -13.35
N GLN A 116 11.70 10.39 -14.03
CA GLN A 116 12.99 9.93 -13.53
C GLN A 116 13.40 10.68 -12.26
N LYS A 117 13.34 12.02 -12.27
CA LYS A 117 13.63 12.85 -11.09
C LYS A 117 12.74 12.48 -9.91
N ASN A 118 11.47 12.19 -10.17
CA ASN A 118 10.52 11.81 -9.12
C ASN A 118 10.86 10.45 -8.50
N ARG A 119 11.30 9.49 -9.33
CA ARG A 119 11.80 8.20 -8.84
C ARG A 119 13.03 8.39 -7.97
N GLU A 120 14.00 9.19 -8.41
CA GLU A 120 15.22 9.46 -7.65
C GLU A 120 14.94 10.09 -6.28
N ILE A 121 14.02 11.06 -6.22
CA ILE A 121 13.63 11.70 -4.96
C ILE A 121 12.98 10.68 -4.01
N MET A 122 12.05 9.86 -4.51
CA MET A 122 11.38 8.84 -3.69
C MET A 122 12.35 7.74 -3.25
N ASP A 123 13.26 7.30 -4.12
CA ASP A 123 14.27 6.31 -3.78
C ASP A 123 15.23 6.82 -2.71
N LYS A 124 15.61 8.10 -2.79
CA LYS A 124 16.45 8.74 -1.76
C LYS A 124 15.71 8.79 -0.41
N LEU A 125 14.46 9.26 -0.41
CA LEU A 125 13.62 9.33 0.79
C LEU A 125 13.49 7.94 1.45
N MET A 126 13.28 6.90 0.64
CA MET A 126 13.20 5.52 1.10
C MET A 126 14.52 4.99 1.65
N LYS A 127 15.66 5.31 1.01
CA LYS A 127 17.00 4.90 1.50
C LYS A 127 17.36 5.61 2.81
N ASP A 128 17.06 6.90 2.93
CA ASP A 128 17.33 7.66 4.16
C ASP A 128 16.46 7.13 5.32
N LYS A 129 15.18 6.80 5.06
CA LYS A 129 14.31 6.11 6.02
C LYS A 129 14.90 4.76 6.45
N ASP A 130 15.33 3.94 5.50
CA ASP A 130 15.89 2.62 5.79
C ASP A 130 17.18 2.73 6.63
N ARG A 131 18.03 3.73 6.35
CA ARG A 131 19.21 4.02 7.18
C ARG A 131 18.81 4.35 8.62
N GLU A 132 17.92 5.32 8.83
CA GLU A 132 17.47 5.69 10.18
C GLU A 132 16.79 4.52 10.90
N MET A 133 16.02 3.70 10.17
CA MET A 133 15.38 2.51 10.72
C MET A 133 16.40 1.45 11.16
N SER A 134 17.53 1.31 10.45
CA SER A 134 18.61 0.38 10.80
C SER A 134 19.34 0.75 12.10
N GLU A 135 19.31 2.02 12.50
CA GLU A 135 19.92 2.50 13.75
C GLU A 135 19.04 2.21 14.98
N VAL A 136 17.72 2.04 14.78
CA VAL A 136 16.73 1.79 15.85
C VAL A 136 16.41 0.30 16.00
N LEU A 137 16.36 -0.42 14.88
CA LEU A 137 16.04 -1.84 14.87
C LEU A 137 17.28 -2.71 15.11
N THR A 138 17.09 -3.83 15.79
CA THR A 138 18.13 -4.89 15.79
C THR A 138 18.30 -5.47 14.39
N ALA A 139 19.47 -6.03 14.07
CA ALA A 139 19.73 -6.63 12.76
C ALA A 139 18.64 -7.62 12.31
N ALA A 140 18.18 -8.50 13.22
CA ALA A 140 17.12 -9.47 12.93
C ALA A 140 15.74 -8.84 12.70
N GLN A 141 15.44 -7.71 13.36
CA GLN A 141 14.21 -6.95 13.11
C GLN A 141 14.29 -6.19 11.79
N TYR A 142 15.46 -5.61 11.49
CA TYR A 142 15.71 -4.85 10.28
C TYR A 142 15.64 -5.75 9.02
N GLU A 143 16.17 -6.97 9.08
CA GLU A 143 16.04 -7.95 7.99
C GLU A 143 14.56 -8.27 7.68
N LYS A 144 13.74 -8.50 8.72
CA LYS A 144 12.29 -8.73 8.55
C LYS A 144 11.58 -7.51 7.98
N TYR A 145 12.00 -6.30 8.37
CA TYR A 145 11.49 -5.05 7.82
C TYR A 145 11.82 -4.94 6.32
N LEU A 146 13.07 -5.20 5.92
CA LEU A 146 13.49 -5.18 4.51
C LEU A 146 12.71 -6.20 3.67
N LYS A 147 12.51 -7.42 4.21
CA LYS A 147 11.71 -8.45 3.53
C LYS A 147 10.27 -8.00 3.28
N ARG A 148 9.59 -7.43 4.29
CA ARG A 148 8.24 -6.86 4.10
C ARG A 148 8.23 -5.80 3.00
N ARG A 149 9.24 -4.94 2.98
CA ARG A 149 9.35 -3.90 1.96
C ARG A 149 9.49 -4.47 0.55
N GLU A 150 10.30 -5.50 0.39
CA GLU A 150 10.46 -6.19 -0.89
C GLU A 150 9.16 -6.88 -1.32
N ASP A 151 8.47 -7.54 -0.39
CA ASP A 151 7.20 -8.22 -0.64
C ASP A 151 6.12 -7.21 -1.09
N MET A 152 6.03 -6.04 -0.44
CA MET A 152 5.12 -4.95 -0.85
C MET A 152 5.46 -4.38 -2.23
N ARG A 153 6.76 -4.29 -2.56
CA ARG A 153 7.20 -3.85 -3.89
C ARG A 153 6.79 -4.85 -4.97
N LYS A 154 7.03 -6.15 -4.73
CA LYS A 154 6.67 -7.24 -5.65
C LYS A 154 5.15 -7.32 -5.84
N SER A 155 4.37 -7.26 -4.76
CA SER A 155 2.91 -7.31 -4.86
C SER A 155 2.33 -6.12 -5.62
N SER A 156 2.89 -4.92 -5.42
CA SER A 156 2.48 -3.72 -6.17
C SER A 156 2.80 -3.84 -7.66
N GLN A 157 3.97 -4.37 -8.01
CA GLN A 157 4.35 -4.63 -9.41
C GLN A 157 3.45 -5.69 -10.05
N GLN A 158 3.20 -6.79 -9.35
CA GLN A 158 2.32 -7.85 -9.84
C GLN A 158 0.89 -7.35 -10.07
N TYR A 159 0.37 -6.51 -9.17
CA TYR A 159 -0.95 -5.91 -9.34
C TYR A 159 -1.00 -4.98 -10.56
N GLN A 160 0.04 -4.18 -10.79
CA GLN A 160 0.14 -3.32 -11.99
C GLN A 160 0.20 -4.14 -13.28
N GLN A 161 0.97 -5.23 -13.30
CA GLN A 161 1.04 -6.14 -14.46
C GLN A 161 -0.30 -6.83 -14.73
N SER A 162 -1.00 -7.26 -13.67
CA SER A 162 -2.29 -7.96 -13.78
C SER A 162 -3.42 -7.04 -14.24
N ARG A 163 -3.33 -5.73 -13.99
CA ARG A 163 -4.31 -4.73 -14.44
C ARG A 163 -3.94 -4.04 -15.76
N GLY A 164 -2.70 -4.19 -16.22
CA GLY A 164 -2.15 -3.49 -17.39
C GLY A 164 -1.91 -4.37 -18.62
N GLY A 165 -2.33 -5.64 -18.60
CA GLY A 165 -1.99 -6.63 -19.64
C GLY A 165 -3.12 -7.04 -20.60
N GLY A 166 -4.24 -6.31 -20.67
CA GLY A 166 -5.36 -6.73 -21.51
C GLY A 166 -6.33 -5.59 -21.84
N PHE A 167 -5.91 -4.68 -22.72
CA PHE A 167 -6.83 -3.88 -23.53
C PHE A 167 -6.77 -4.39 -24.98
N ASP A 168 -6.85 -5.71 -25.16
CA ASP A 168 -7.52 -6.26 -26.32
C ASP A 168 -9.01 -6.15 -26.00
N GLY A 169 -9.60 -5.01 -26.35
CA GLY A 169 -11.05 -4.88 -26.37
C GLY A 169 -11.66 -6.03 -27.18
N PRO A 170 -12.90 -6.46 -26.87
CA PRO A 170 -13.55 -7.50 -27.66
C PRO A 170 -13.47 -7.12 -29.15
N PRO A 171 -13.09 -8.06 -30.04
CA PRO A 171 -12.96 -7.78 -31.47
C PRO A 171 -14.30 -7.22 -31.95
N GLY A 172 -14.21 -6.16 -32.76
CA GLY A 172 -15.35 -5.43 -33.29
C GLY A 172 -16.49 -6.39 -33.63
N GLY A 173 -17.56 -6.30 -32.83
CA GLY A 173 -18.83 -6.92 -33.12
C GLY A 173 -19.38 -6.27 -34.38
N GLY A 174 -19.05 -6.87 -35.51
CA GLY A 174 -19.53 -6.47 -36.81
C GLY A 174 -21.05 -6.54 -36.89
N GLY A 175 -21.59 -5.67 -37.74
CA GLY A 175 -22.77 -5.96 -38.54
C GLY A 175 -24.10 -6.02 -37.80
N PHE A 176 -24.76 -4.86 -37.68
CA PHE A 176 -26.20 -4.82 -37.93
C PHE A 176 -26.50 -3.71 -38.94
N SER A 177 -26.36 -4.05 -40.22
CA SER A 177 -27.10 -3.43 -41.31
C SER A 177 -28.58 -3.59 -41.01
N ARG A 178 -29.25 -2.52 -40.57
CA ARG A 178 -30.71 -2.49 -40.55
C ARG A 178 -31.19 -2.05 -41.93
N GLY A 179 -31.27 -3.02 -42.83
CA GLY A 179 -32.12 -2.95 -44.00
C GLY A 179 -33.58 -3.16 -43.59
N GLY A 180 -34.45 -2.29 -44.05
CA GLY A 180 -35.91 -2.38 -43.94
C GLY A 180 -36.46 -1.11 -44.56
N GLY A 181 -36.96 -1.07 -45.80
CA GLY A 181 -37.80 -2.09 -46.43
C GLY A 181 -39.24 -1.63 -46.26
N SER A 182 -39.79 -1.12 -47.36
CA SER A 182 -41.09 -0.47 -47.55
C SER A 182 -42.29 -1.13 -46.88
N PHE A 183 -43.25 -0.32 -46.44
CA PHE A 183 -44.68 -0.34 -46.82
C PHE A 183 -45.25 1.07 -46.66
#